data_AF-A0A820BA06-F1
#
_entry.id   AF-A0A820BA06-F1
#
_cell.length_a   1.000
_cell.length_b   1.000
_cell.length_c   1.000
_cell.angle_alpha   90.00
_cell.angle_beta   90.00
_cell.angle_gamma   90.00
#
_symmetry.space_group_name_H-M   'P 1'
#
loop_
_entity.id
_entity.type
_entity.pdbx_description
1 polymer ?
#
loop_
_entity_poly.entity_id
_entity_poly.type
_entity_poly.pdbx_seq_one_letter_code
_entity_poly.pdbx_strand_id
1 'polypeptide(L)'
;KFELGGIKLGNILGIKCHDQKNDQSEDIDYKKSQKFAEHMQDKTDTISDFTRKRTIDEQRKFLPIYAIRDNLLKIINENNIIICVGETGSGKTTQMTQYLHESGYTKSGMIGCTQPYCVVAMSVAKRVSEEMQCKLGNEVGYTIRFEDCTSEKTIIKYMTDGILLRETLTNPDLNRYSAVIMDETHECSLNTDILFG
;
A
#
# COMPACT_ATOMS: atom_id res chain seq x y z
N LYS A 1 10.43 21.49 -31.32
CA LYS A 1 11.78 20.90 -31.41
C LYS A 1 11.63 19.41 -31.10
N PHE A 2 11.72 18.55 -32.11
CA PHE A 2 11.65 17.10 -31.91
C PHE A 2 13.08 16.55 -31.75
N GLU A 3 13.33 15.78 -30.71
CA GLU A 3 14.61 15.08 -30.48
C GLU A 3 14.68 13.86 -31.41
N LEU A 4 15.54 13.94 -32.43
CA LEU A 4 15.81 12.85 -33.38
C LEU A 4 17.03 11.99 -32.97
N GLY A 5 17.43 12.04 -31.70
CA GLY A 5 18.50 11.18 -31.18
C GLY A 5 18.03 9.72 -31.08
N GLY A 6 18.71 8.81 -31.76
CA GLY A 6 18.51 7.36 -31.60
C GLY A 6 17.64 6.64 -32.65
N ILE A 7 17.12 7.35 -33.67
CA ILE A 7 16.36 6.73 -34.78
C ILE A 7 17.27 6.49 -36.00
N LYS A 8 17.02 5.41 -36.77
CA LYS A 8 17.80 5.02 -37.97
C LYS A 8 18.04 6.16 -38.98
N LEU A 9 17.12 7.13 -39.05
CA LEU A 9 17.23 8.30 -39.93
C LEU A 9 18.30 9.30 -39.45
N GLY A 10 18.52 9.43 -38.15
CA GLY A 10 19.56 10.30 -37.57
C GLY A 10 20.98 9.82 -37.86
N ASN A 11 21.18 8.49 -37.96
CA ASN A 11 22.48 7.89 -38.29
C ASN A 11 22.89 8.12 -39.76
N ILE A 12 21.92 8.23 -40.67
CA ILE A 12 22.16 8.50 -42.10
C ILE A 12 22.56 9.98 -42.33
N LEU A 13 22.09 10.89 -41.46
CA LEU A 13 22.34 12.34 -41.55
C LEU A 13 23.64 12.80 -40.87
N GLY A 14 24.50 11.88 -40.42
CA GLY A 14 25.85 12.20 -39.93
C GLY A 14 25.92 12.94 -38.59
N ILE A 15 24.85 12.90 -37.79
CA ILE A 15 24.81 13.53 -36.47
C ILE A 15 25.50 12.61 -35.46
N LYS A 16 26.68 12.99 -34.96
CA LYS A 16 27.42 12.23 -33.94
C LYS A 16 26.88 12.55 -32.53
N CYS A 17 26.50 11.52 -31.78
CA CYS A 17 26.28 11.64 -30.34
C CYS A 17 27.64 11.69 -29.64
N HIS A 18 27.81 12.64 -28.70
CA HIS A 18 29.05 12.83 -27.96
C HIS A 18 29.23 11.70 -26.93
N ASP A 19 30.22 10.87 -27.24
CA ASP A 19 31.12 10.03 -26.45
C ASP A 19 30.63 9.09 -25.32
N GLN A 20 30.97 7.82 -25.54
CA GLN A 20 31.08 6.72 -24.58
C GLN A 20 32.37 6.83 -23.74
N LYS A 21 32.34 6.30 -22.51
CA LYS A 21 33.33 5.32 -21.98
C LYS A 21 32.99 4.89 -20.54
N ASN A 22 32.49 3.67 -20.36
CA ASN A 22 33.23 2.52 -19.80
C ASN A 22 32.25 1.39 -19.47
N ASP A 23 32.47 0.23 -20.10
CA ASP A 23 31.87 -1.04 -19.69
C ASP A 23 32.39 -1.44 -18.30
N GLN A 24 31.53 -1.33 -17.31
CA GLN A 24 31.49 -2.24 -16.17
C GLN A 24 30.05 -2.70 -16.06
N SER A 25 29.85 -4.02 -16.03
CA SER A 25 28.59 -4.64 -15.65
C SER A 25 28.23 -4.20 -14.24
N GLU A 26 27.50 -3.10 -14.13
CA GLU A 26 26.85 -2.68 -12.89
C GLU A 26 25.66 -3.62 -12.69
N ASP A 27 25.78 -4.53 -11.73
CA ASP A 27 24.62 -5.10 -11.05
C ASP A 27 23.76 -3.93 -10.59
N ILE A 28 22.65 -3.71 -11.29
CA ILE A 28 21.66 -2.70 -10.91
C ILE A 28 21.06 -3.19 -9.59
N ASP A 29 21.61 -2.69 -8.48
CA ASP A 29 21.12 -2.96 -7.14
C ASP A 29 19.76 -2.27 -6.99
N TYR A 30 18.70 -3.04 -7.24
CA TYR A 30 17.31 -2.60 -7.03
C TYR A 30 17.04 -2.17 -5.58
N LYS A 31 17.94 -2.43 -4.61
CA LYS A 31 17.81 -1.89 -3.24
C LYS A 31 17.96 -0.37 -3.15
N LYS A 32 18.50 0.29 -4.18
CA LYS A 32 18.58 1.77 -4.23
C LYS A 32 17.22 2.46 -4.47
N SER A 33 16.13 1.73 -4.66
CA SER A 33 14.78 2.27 -4.87
C SER A 33 14.01 2.58 -3.59
N GLN A 34 14.57 2.38 -2.40
CA GLN A 34 13.97 2.83 -1.11
C GLN A 34 13.73 4.35 -1.00
N LYS A 35 14.01 5.11 -2.06
CA LYS A 35 13.90 6.57 -2.14
C LYS A 35 12.51 7.11 -1.83
N PHE A 36 11.42 6.35 -1.94
CA PHE A 36 10.09 6.87 -1.60
C PHE A 36 9.93 7.12 -0.09
N ALA A 37 10.38 6.17 0.75
CA ALA A 37 10.35 6.33 2.20
C ALA A 37 11.28 7.45 2.68
N GLU A 38 12.40 7.67 1.97
CA GLU A 38 13.32 8.79 2.21
C GLU A 38 12.71 10.14 1.79
N HIS A 39 12.04 10.20 0.63
CA HIS A 39 11.48 11.47 0.09
C HIS A 39 10.20 11.96 0.79
N MET A 40 9.50 11.13 1.57
CA MET A 40 8.32 11.59 2.32
C MET A 40 8.66 12.33 3.62
N GLN A 41 9.92 12.34 4.06
CA GLN A 41 10.31 13.00 5.31
C GLN A 41 10.31 14.54 5.21
N ASP A 42 10.40 15.11 4.01
CA ASP A 42 10.70 16.53 3.79
C ASP A 42 9.48 17.44 3.49
N LYS A 43 8.23 16.96 3.60
CA LYS A 43 7.02 17.76 3.28
C LYS A 43 6.12 18.02 4.49
N THR A 44 6.60 18.83 5.44
CA THR A 44 5.83 19.29 6.62
C THR A 44 4.98 20.55 6.39
N ASP A 45 5.07 21.20 5.22
CA ASP A 45 4.54 22.56 5.03
C ASP A 45 3.04 22.65 4.67
N THR A 46 2.32 21.54 4.51
CA THR A 46 0.89 21.53 4.11
C THR A 46 -0.02 20.84 5.14
N ILE A 47 0.30 20.99 6.42
CA ILE A 47 -0.45 20.34 7.50
C ILE A 47 -1.53 21.33 8.01
N SER A 48 -2.81 20.94 7.88
CA SER A 48 -3.98 21.69 8.38
C SER A 48 -3.87 21.99 9.88
N ASP A 49 -4.41 23.14 10.31
CA ASP A 49 -4.48 23.52 11.73
C ASP A 49 -5.16 22.46 12.61
N PHE A 50 -6.05 21.67 12.03
CA PHE A 50 -6.68 20.52 12.68
C PHE A 50 -5.65 19.47 13.10
N THR A 51 -4.70 19.16 12.22
CA THR A 51 -3.65 18.16 12.46
C THR A 51 -2.59 18.65 13.42
N ARG A 52 -2.34 19.97 13.49
CA ARG A 52 -1.38 20.59 14.41
C ARG A 52 -1.85 20.65 15.86
N LYS A 53 -3.17 20.73 16.10
CA LYS A 53 -3.74 20.96 17.43
C LYS A 53 -4.05 19.69 18.21
N ARG A 54 -4.12 18.53 17.54
CA ARG A 54 -4.61 17.27 18.12
C ARG A 54 -3.60 16.16 17.91
N THR A 55 -3.50 15.29 18.90
CA THR A 55 -2.70 14.07 18.78
C THR A 55 -3.28 13.15 17.70
N ILE A 56 -2.45 12.25 17.15
CA ILE A 56 -2.89 11.28 16.14
C ILE A 56 -4.05 10.44 16.66
N ASP A 57 -4.02 10.04 17.93
CA ASP A 57 -5.09 9.27 18.56
C ASP A 57 -6.41 10.05 18.68
N GLU A 58 -6.35 11.35 18.98
CA GLU A 58 -7.55 12.18 18.97
C GLU A 58 -8.13 12.26 17.57
N GLN A 59 -7.30 12.47 16.53
CA GLN A 59 -7.77 12.51 15.14
C GLN A 59 -8.49 11.22 14.74
N ARG A 60 -7.98 10.06 15.15
CA ARG A 60 -8.61 8.75 14.89
C ARG A 60 -10.01 8.65 15.51
N LYS A 61 -10.21 9.20 16.71
CA LYS A 61 -11.52 9.19 17.41
C LYS A 61 -12.57 10.08 16.75
N PHE A 62 -12.17 11.06 15.94
CA PHE A 62 -13.11 11.92 15.18
C PHE A 62 -13.61 11.27 13.89
N LEU A 63 -13.02 10.15 13.45
CA LEU A 63 -13.45 9.47 12.23
C LEU A 63 -14.83 8.80 12.44
N PRO A 64 -15.77 8.91 11.48
CA PRO A 64 -17.09 8.29 11.59
C PRO A 64 -17.07 6.80 11.93
N ILE A 65 -16.08 6.05 11.43
CA ILE A 65 -15.94 4.62 11.70
C ILE A 65 -15.68 4.29 13.18
N TYR A 66 -15.13 5.24 13.94
CA TYR A 66 -14.84 5.03 15.36
C TYR A 66 -16.12 4.82 16.18
N ALA A 67 -17.20 5.54 15.85
CA ALA A 67 -18.47 5.44 16.57
C ALA A 67 -19.15 4.06 16.42
N ILE A 68 -18.82 3.31 15.37
CA ILE A 68 -19.40 2.00 15.07
C ILE A 68 -18.41 0.84 15.31
N ARG A 69 -17.23 1.12 15.86
CA ARG A 69 -16.13 0.15 16.00
C ARG A 69 -16.55 -1.17 16.63
N ASP A 70 -17.21 -1.12 17.79
CA ASP A 70 -17.53 -2.34 18.55
C ASP A 70 -18.60 -3.19 17.83
N ASN A 71 -19.60 -2.53 17.26
CA ASN A 71 -20.61 -3.19 16.43
C ASN A 71 -19.99 -3.82 15.18
N LEU A 72 -19.06 -3.12 14.54
CA LEU A 72 -18.34 -3.62 13.37
C LEU A 72 -17.53 -4.88 13.71
N LEU A 73 -16.74 -4.85 14.79
CA LEU A 73 -15.97 -6.01 15.24
C LEU A 73 -16.85 -7.21 15.59
N LYS A 74 -18.01 -6.97 16.22
CA LYS A 74 -18.98 -8.03 16.50
C LYS A 74 -19.48 -8.69 15.21
N ILE A 75 -19.90 -7.89 14.22
CA ILE A 75 -20.38 -8.40 12.94
C ILE A 75 -19.27 -9.18 12.23
N ILE A 76 -18.03 -8.70 12.26
CA ILE A 76 -16.85 -9.38 11.68
C ILE A 76 -16.57 -10.73 12.35
N ASN A 77 -16.78 -10.84 13.66
CA ASN A 77 -16.60 -12.11 14.35
C ASN A 77 -17.73 -13.13 14.05
N GLU A 78 -18.93 -12.64 13.70
CA GLU A 78 -20.11 -13.47 13.43
C GLU A 78 -20.22 -13.91 11.95
N ASN A 79 -19.49 -13.25 11.03
CA ASN A 79 -19.62 -13.46 9.59
C ASN A 79 -18.26 -13.60 8.91
N ASN A 80 -18.13 -14.59 8.03
CA ASN A 80 -16.89 -14.81 7.25
C ASN A 80 -16.69 -13.78 6.13
N ILE A 81 -17.77 -13.19 5.60
CA ILE A 81 -17.73 -12.22 4.50
C ILE A 81 -18.64 -11.05 4.86
N ILE A 82 -18.13 -9.82 4.74
CA ILE A 82 -18.86 -8.59 5.04
C ILE A 82 -18.56 -7.55 3.97
N ILE A 83 -19.61 -6.83 3.57
CA ILE A 83 -19.51 -5.67 2.70
C ILE A 83 -19.64 -4.42 3.55
N CYS A 84 -18.57 -3.62 3.61
CA CYS A 84 -18.55 -2.35 4.34
C CYS A 84 -18.69 -1.19 3.35
N VAL A 85 -19.75 -0.39 3.50
CA VAL A 85 -19.99 0.80 2.67
C VAL A 85 -19.87 2.05 3.54
N GLY A 86 -19.15 3.06 3.04
CA GLY A 86 -19.05 4.36 3.69
C GLY A 86 -18.36 5.36 2.78
N GLU A 87 -18.55 6.66 3.03
CA GLU A 87 -17.97 7.73 2.21
C GLU A 87 -16.44 7.80 2.32
N THR A 88 -15.78 8.42 1.34
CA THR A 88 -14.33 8.70 1.40
C THR A 88 -14.02 9.58 2.63
N GLY A 89 -12.92 9.28 3.35
CA GLY A 89 -12.57 10.00 4.58
C GLY A 89 -13.29 9.51 5.84
N SER A 90 -14.17 8.51 5.76
CA SER A 90 -14.79 7.86 6.92
C SER A 90 -13.82 7.06 7.80
N GLY A 91 -12.63 6.74 7.28
CA GLY A 91 -11.58 5.99 8.00
C GLY A 91 -11.55 4.49 7.73
N LYS A 92 -12.29 3.96 6.74
CA LYS A 92 -12.36 2.52 6.42
C LYS A 92 -10.98 1.89 6.25
N THR A 93 -10.24 2.36 5.26
CA THR A 93 -8.93 1.82 4.86
C THR A 93 -7.90 1.85 5.98
N THR A 94 -7.83 2.96 6.73
CA THR A 94 -6.80 3.14 7.76
C THR A 94 -7.18 2.46 9.07
N GLN A 95 -8.44 2.52 9.50
CA GLN A 95 -8.83 2.06 10.84
C GLN A 95 -9.26 0.59 10.88
N MET A 96 -9.86 0.04 9.81
CA MET A 96 -10.34 -1.36 9.85
C MET A 96 -9.22 -2.36 10.09
N THR A 97 -8.08 -2.21 9.40
CA THR A 97 -6.90 -3.06 9.60
C THR A 97 -6.39 -3.00 11.04
N GLN A 98 -6.36 -1.81 11.63
CA GLN A 98 -5.95 -1.59 13.02
C GLN A 98 -6.93 -2.22 14.02
N TYR A 99 -8.24 -2.08 13.80
CA TYR A 99 -9.25 -2.68 14.68
C TYR A 99 -9.20 -4.21 14.66
N LEU A 100 -9.00 -4.81 13.48
CA LEU A 100 -8.80 -6.25 13.36
C LEU A 100 -7.53 -6.71 14.08
N HIS A 101 -6.43 -5.96 13.93
CA HIS A 101 -5.20 -6.22 14.66
C HIS A 101 -5.41 -6.19 16.17
N GLU A 102 -6.02 -5.12 16.69
CA GLU A 102 -6.35 -4.94 18.11
C GLU A 102 -7.30 -6.04 18.62
N SER A 103 -8.21 -6.54 17.77
CA SER A 103 -9.09 -7.66 18.07
C SER A 103 -8.41 -9.04 18.02
N GLY A 104 -7.12 -9.10 17.68
CA GLY A 104 -6.30 -10.31 17.74
C GLY A 104 -6.24 -11.12 16.45
N TYR A 105 -6.75 -10.60 15.32
CA TYR A 105 -6.66 -11.31 14.04
C TYR A 105 -5.21 -11.55 13.60
N THR A 106 -4.27 -10.71 14.02
CA THR A 106 -2.86 -10.89 13.66
C THR A 106 -2.12 -11.97 14.46
N LYS A 107 -2.79 -12.66 15.39
CA LYS A 107 -2.16 -13.73 16.19
C LYS A 107 -2.01 -15.03 15.40
N SER A 108 -2.92 -15.27 14.44
CA SER A 108 -2.96 -16.50 13.63
C SER A 108 -2.44 -16.30 12.20
N GLY A 109 -2.33 -15.07 11.72
CA GLY A 109 -1.88 -14.74 10.37
C GLY A 109 -1.72 -13.23 10.20
N MET A 110 -1.44 -12.78 8.98
CA MET A 110 -1.36 -11.35 8.65
C MET A 110 -2.71 -10.81 8.20
N ILE A 111 -2.91 -9.50 8.30
CA ILE A 111 -4.03 -8.80 7.68
C ILE A 111 -3.54 -8.24 6.35
N GLY A 112 -4.18 -8.65 5.25
CA GLY A 112 -3.95 -8.09 3.93
C GLY A 112 -4.98 -7.03 3.61
N CYS A 113 -4.57 -5.88 3.07
CA CYS A 113 -5.50 -4.88 2.53
C CYS A 113 -5.05 -4.52 1.11
N THR A 114 -5.93 -4.71 0.12
CA THR A 114 -5.64 -4.34 -1.26
C THR A 114 -6.07 -2.92 -1.56
N GLN A 115 -5.39 -2.30 -2.53
CA GLN A 115 -5.68 -0.98 -3.07
C GLN A 115 -5.49 -1.01 -4.59
N PRO A 116 -6.29 -0.28 -5.38
CA PRO A 116 -6.19 -0.31 -6.84
C PRO A 116 -4.88 0.30 -7.37
N TYR A 117 -4.31 1.29 -6.67
CA TYR A 117 -3.12 2.03 -7.12
C TYR A 117 -1.92 1.88 -6.18
N CYS A 118 -0.73 1.69 -6.75
CA CYS A 118 0.53 1.56 -5.98
C CYS A 118 0.77 2.73 -5.02
N VAL A 119 0.55 3.97 -5.48
CA VAL A 119 0.77 5.18 -4.67
C VAL A 119 -0.16 5.23 -3.46
N VAL A 120 -1.39 4.73 -3.60
CA VAL A 120 -2.35 4.67 -2.50
C VAL A 120 -1.92 3.61 -1.49
N ALA A 121 -1.54 2.41 -1.93
CA ALA A 121 -1.02 1.37 -1.04
C ALA A 121 0.18 1.86 -0.20
N MET A 122 1.15 2.54 -0.82
CA MET A 122 2.31 3.10 -0.14
C MET A 122 1.92 4.19 0.87
N SER A 123 1.10 5.14 0.45
CA SER A 123 0.69 6.28 1.28
C SER A 123 -0.13 5.82 2.50
N VAL A 124 -1.02 4.86 2.31
CA VAL A 124 -1.84 4.29 3.39
C VAL A 124 -0.96 3.52 4.36
N ALA A 125 -0.06 2.66 3.87
CA ALA A 125 0.87 1.92 4.72
C ALA A 125 1.74 2.87 5.56
N LYS A 126 2.26 3.94 4.94
CA LYS A 126 3.02 4.97 5.64
C LYS A 126 2.17 5.62 6.73
N ARG A 127 0.96 6.06 6.41
CA ARG A 127 0.04 6.68 7.38
C ARG A 127 -0.26 5.75 8.55
N VAL A 128 -0.59 4.49 8.29
CA VAL A 128 -0.92 3.52 9.34
C VAL A 128 0.31 3.16 10.18
N SER A 129 1.51 3.12 9.60
CA SER A 129 2.75 2.95 10.37
C SER A 129 2.99 4.08 11.37
N GLU A 130 2.64 5.32 11.00
CA GLU A 130 2.72 6.47 11.90
C GLU A 130 1.66 6.40 13.00
N GLU A 131 0.44 5.99 12.66
CA GLU A 131 -0.65 5.79 13.62
C GLU A 131 -0.34 4.69 14.65
N MET A 132 0.34 3.62 14.22
CA MET A 132 0.80 2.53 15.09
C MET A 132 2.17 2.77 15.73
N GLN A 133 2.78 3.94 15.50
CA GLN A 133 4.10 4.31 16.02
C GLN A 133 5.21 3.29 15.69
N CYS A 134 5.13 2.69 14.50
CA CYS A 134 6.08 1.70 14.03
C CYS A 134 6.86 2.19 12.81
N LYS A 135 8.01 1.57 12.53
CA LYS A 135 8.75 1.85 11.31
C LYS A 135 8.06 1.16 10.13
N LEU A 136 7.83 1.89 9.05
CA LEU A 136 7.34 1.31 7.79
C LEU A 136 8.27 0.17 7.33
N GLY A 137 7.67 -0.98 7.00
CA GLY A 137 8.37 -2.22 6.65
C GLY A 137 8.58 -3.18 7.83
N ASN A 138 8.35 -2.74 9.08
CA ASN A 138 8.32 -3.64 10.24
C ASN A 138 6.90 -4.21 10.41
N GLU A 139 6.14 -3.79 11.42
CA GLU A 139 4.80 -4.28 11.74
C GLU A 139 3.78 -3.94 10.64
N VAL A 140 3.91 -2.75 10.05
CA VAL A 140 3.10 -2.30 8.91
C VAL A 140 3.99 -2.17 7.69
N GLY A 141 3.60 -2.78 6.58
CA GLY A 141 4.36 -2.77 5.33
C GLY A 141 3.49 -2.70 4.10
N TYR A 142 4.13 -2.61 2.94
CA TYR A 142 3.44 -2.73 1.66
C TYR A 142 4.21 -3.57 0.63
N THR A 143 3.48 -4.15 -0.30
CA THR A 143 4.07 -4.80 -1.48
C THR A 143 3.34 -4.33 -2.74
N ILE A 144 4.10 -3.78 -3.68
CA ILE A 144 3.61 -3.35 -4.99
C ILE A 144 4.46 -4.00 -6.08
N ARG A 145 4.12 -3.74 -7.34
CA ARG A 145 4.92 -4.28 -8.44
C ARG A 145 6.34 -3.70 -8.38
N PHE A 146 7.33 -4.58 -8.34
CA PHE A 146 8.77 -4.27 -8.30
C PHE A 146 9.29 -3.65 -7.00
N GLU A 147 8.46 -3.59 -5.94
CA GLU A 147 8.90 -3.08 -4.65
C GLU A 147 8.17 -3.79 -3.51
N ASP A 148 8.94 -4.29 -2.55
CA ASP A 148 8.44 -4.97 -1.36
C ASP A 148 9.07 -4.33 -0.12
N CYS A 149 8.24 -3.66 0.66
CA CYS A 149 8.59 -3.02 1.93
C CYS A 149 7.88 -3.76 3.05
N THR A 150 8.24 -5.02 3.26
CA THR A 150 7.75 -5.89 4.33
C THR A 150 8.91 -6.62 5.00
N SER A 151 8.66 -7.19 6.16
CA SER A 151 9.61 -8.02 6.92
C SER A 151 8.88 -9.20 7.54
N GLU A 152 9.63 -10.11 8.18
CA GLU A 152 9.04 -11.24 8.94
C GLU A 152 8.15 -10.78 10.10
N LYS A 153 8.27 -9.52 10.53
CA LYS A 153 7.44 -8.92 11.59
C LYS A 153 6.16 -8.27 11.06
N THR A 154 5.99 -8.20 9.74
CA THR A 154 4.82 -7.54 9.15
C THR A 154 3.57 -8.31 9.49
N ILE A 155 2.64 -7.61 10.13
CA ILE A 155 1.33 -8.11 10.55
C ILE A 155 0.19 -7.45 9.79
N ILE A 156 0.42 -6.26 9.25
CA ILE A 156 -0.51 -5.54 8.37
C ILE A 156 0.23 -5.23 7.07
N LYS A 157 -0.28 -5.79 5.97
CA LYS A 157 0.30 -5.64 4.63
C LYS A 157 -0.69 -4.95 3.70
N TYR A 158 -0.32 -3.77 3.23
CA TYR A 158 -1.02 -3.10 2.13
C TYR A 158 -0.44 -3.54 0.80
N MET A 159 -1.26 -3.80 -0.20
CA MET A 159 -0.76 -4.26 -1.50
C MET A 159 -1.66 -3.83 -2.64
N THR A 160 -1.20 -3.97 -3.87
CA THR A 160 -2.12 -3.82 -5.00
C THR A 160 -2.88 -5.11 -5.28
N ASP A 161 -4.06 -5.00 -5.90
CA ASP A 161 -4.88 -6.16 -6.27
C ASP A 161 -4.09 -7.19 -7.08
N GLY A 162 -3.26 -6.72 -8.03
CA GLY A 162 -2.42 -7.60 -8.84
C GLY A 162 -1.34 -8.34 -8.06
N ILE A 163 -0.91 -7.84 -6.90
CA ILE A 163 0.02 -8.55 -6.00
C ILE A 163 -0.73 -9.67 -5.28
N LEU A 164 -1.90 -9.38 -4.71
CA LEU A 164 -2.71 -10.41 -4.06
C LEU A 164 -3.09 -11.52 -5.06
N LEU A 165 -3.54 -11.15 -6.26
CA LEU A 165 -3.85 -12.09 -7.33
C LEU A 165 -2.65 -12.99 -7.66
N ARG A 166 -1.45 -12.41 -7.76
CA ARG A 166 -0.23 -13.22 -7.98
C ARG A 166 0.05 -14.17 -6.83
N GLU A 167 -0.17 -13.75 -5.59
CA GLU A 167 0.00 -14.62 -4.42
C GLU A 167 -0.97 -15.80 -4.44
N THR A 168 -2.23 -15.59 -4.85
CA THR A 168 -3.21 -16.70 -5.00
C THR A 168 -2.74 -17.78 -5.98
N LEU A 169 -1.99 -17.41 -7.02
CA LEU A 169 -1.44 -18.39 -7.98
C LEU A 169 -0.40 -19.33 -7.35
N THR A 170 0.28 -18.88 -6.30
CA THR A 170 1.31 -19.67 -5.60
C THR A 170 0.77 -20.32 -4.33
N ASN A 171 -0.16 -19.64 -3.65
CA ASN A 171 -0.82 -20.10 -2.43
C ASN A 171 -2.33 -19.84 -2.54
N PRO A 172 -3.09 -20.76 -3.17
CA PRO A 172 -4.52 -20.58 -3.44
C PRO A 172 -5.37 -20.39 -2.18
N ASP A 173 -5.00 -21.04 -1.08
CA ASP A 173 -5.73 -20.97 0.18
C ASP A 173 -5.44 -19.70 0.98
N LEU A 174 -4.47 -18.89 0.55
CA LEU A 174 -4.03 -17.67 1.24
C LEU A 174 -3.75 -17.88 2.75
N ASN A 175 -3.28 -19.08 3.15
CA ASN A 175 -3.06 -19.50 4.54
C ASN A 175 -2.18 -18.57 5.42
N ARG A 176 -1.49 -17.62 4.81
CA ARG A 176 -0.69 -16.59 5.52
C ARG A 176 -1.55 -15.48 6.09
N TYR A 177 -2.77 -15.30 5.57
CA TYR A 177 -3.67 -14.23 5.95
C TYR A 177 -4.78 -14.75 6.84
N SER A 178 -5.04 -14.04 7.95
CA SER A 178 -6.20 -14.30 8.81
C SER A 178 -7.42 -13.47 8.41
N ALA A 179 -7.18 -12.34 7.75
CA ALA A 179 -8.21 -11.51 7.14
C ALA A 179 -7.66 -10.82 5.89
N VAL A 180 -8.49 -10.73 4.86
CA VAL A 180 -8.19 -9.98 3.63
C VAL A 180 -9.28 -8.93 3.45
N ILE A 181 -8.86 -7.68 3.31
CA ILE A 181 -9.72 -6.53 3.02
C ILE A 181 -9.48 -6.17 1.56
N MET A 182 -10.53 -6.30 0.75
CA MET A 182 -10.58 -5.79 -0.62
C MET A 182 -11.17 -4.38 -0.55
N ASP A 183 -10.34 -3.35 -0.69
CA ASP A 183 -10.78 -1.97 -0.58
C ASP A 183 -11.00 -1.33 -1.96
N GLU A 184 -11.78 -0.25 -1.99
CA GLU A 184 -12.17 0.47 -3.21
C GLU A 184 -12.73 -0.46 -4.31
N THR A 185 -13.43 -1.52 -3.92
CA THR A 185 -14.02 -2.51 -4.84
C THR A 185 -15.07 -1.92 -5.78
N HIS A 186 -15.54 -0.70 -5.49
CA HIS A 186 -16.42 0.08 -6.33
C HIS A 186 -15.75 0.55 -7.64
N GLU A 187 -14.41 0.54 -7.72
CA GLU A 187 -13.68 0.88 -8.94
C GLU A 187 -13.77 -0.20 -10.04
N CYS A 188 -14.38 -1.36 -9.75
CA CYS A 188 -14.65 -2.47 -10.69
C CYS A 188 -13.43 -2.81 -11.56
N SER A 189 -12.28 -3.07 -10.94
CA SER A 189 -11.08 -3.49 -11.65
C SER A 189 -11.16 -4.97 -12.03
N LEU A 190 -10.62 -5.34 -13.21
CA LEU A 190 -10.56 -6.74 -13.65
C LEU A 190 -9.88 -7.66 -12.62
N ASN A 191 -8.85 -7.16 -11.93
CA ASN A 191 -8.15 -7.95 -10.92
C ASN A 191 -9.04 -8.19 -9.69
N THR A 192 -9.81 -7.18 -9.29
CA THR A 192 -10.77 -7.27 -8.19
C THR A 192 -11.88 -8.27 -8.55
N ASP A 193 -12.38 -8.25 -9.79
CA ASP A 193 -13.40 -9.19 -10.26
C ASP A 193 -12.90 -10.64 -10.27
N ILE A 194 -11.66 -10.87 -10.71
CA ILE A 194 -11.03 -12.20 -10.67
C ILE A 194 -10.81 -12.65 -9.22
N LEU A 195 -10.45 -11.74 -8.32
CA LEU A 195 -10.27 -12.06 -6.90
C LEU A 195 -11.59 -12.39 -6.19
N PHE A 196 -12.73 -11.90 -6.71
CA PHE A 196 -14.06 -12.27 -6.20
C PHE A 196 -14.60 -13.59 -6.77
N GLY A 197 -14.14 -14.02 -7.94
CA GLY A 197 -14.61 -15.22 -8.65
C GLY A 197 -13.93 -16.50 -8.20
#